data_AF-A0A8T4EM14-F1
#
_entry.id   AF-A0A8T4EM14-F1
#
_cell.length_a   1.000
_cell.length_b   1.000
_cell.length_c   1.000
_cell.angle_alpha   90.00
_cell.angle_beta   90.00
_cell.angle_gamma   90.00
#
_symmetry.space_group_name_H-M   'P 1'
#
loop_
_entity.id
_entity.type
_entity.pdbx_description
1 polymer ?
#
loop_
_entity_poly.entity_id
_entity_poly.type
_entity_poly.pdbx_seq_one_letter_code
_entity_poly.pdbx_strand_id
1 'polypeptide(L)'
;MQAEIMALAAAALFGASVTTLKRGFVHSSPLASTIVVTAVNVVIFWIISLLFVPLDLFLTAGIPFFIIGGLLGQALARTMQYTGADKVGPARSLTALATTSIFGAFFAILLLGEKWTLPVITGTLLIILGVAFLAGEGKRNWKRRHLLYPLTASVIYGLVIVLQKAGLTITQSAIVAVTVTTTSALIGLFSYAAATGKIRKLSLGKARNLFVLAGIFNSIGFLLNFEALRLGMVTVIMPLVGTQPLFATLFSRLFLKGFEKITWNVVVGAIIVVLGVAVITGL
;
A
#
# COMPACT_ATOMS: atom_id res chain seq x y z
N MET A 1 1.40 8.46 19.52
CA MET A 1 2.74 7.89 19.23
C MET A 1 2.74 6.40 18.87
N GLN A 2 1.96 5.52 19.52
CA GLN A 2 1.94 4.10 19.15
C GLN A 2 1.48 3.85 17.70
N ALA A 3 0.42 4.53 17.25
CA ALA A 3 -0.13 4.35 15.90
C ALA A 3 0.84 4.84 14.80
N GLU A 4 1.56 5.92 15.07
CA GLU A 4 2.55 6.53 14.18
C GLU A 4 3.77 5.62 14.00
N ILE A 5 4.24 5.00 15.08
CA ILE A 5 5.32 3.99 15.03
C ILE A 5 4.88 2.78 14.21
N MET A 6 3.66 2.28 14.42
CA MET A 6 3.11 1.18 13.62
C MET A 6 3.00 1.54 12.14
N ALA A 7 2.59 2.77 11.82
CA ALA A 7 2.50 3.27 10.45
C ALA A 7 3.87 3.34 9.75
N LEU A 8 4.90 3.83 10.44
CA LEU A 8 6.27 3.87 9.92
C LEU A 8 6.87 2.47 9.76
N ALA A 9 6.61 1.58 10.73
CA ALA A 9 7.02 0.18 10.63
C ALA A 9 6.32 -0.53 9.46
N ALA A 10 5.03 -0.26 9.23
CA ALA A 10 4.30 -0.74 8.07
C ALA A 10 4.91 -0.21 6.76
N ALA A 11 5.24 1.08 6.70
CA ALA A 11 5.91 1.70 5.54
C ALA A 11 7.25 1.00 5.21
N ALA A 12 8.05 0.70 6.24
CA ALA A 12 9.29 -0.05 6.09
C ALA A 12 9.06 -1.47 5.56
N LEU A 13 8.12 -2.22 6.15
CA LEU A 13 7.80 -3.57 5.71
C LEU A 13 7.24 -3.61 4.28
N PHE A 14 6.41 -2.64 3.89
CA PHE A 14 5.97 -2.50 2.51
C PHE A 14 7.14 -2.14 1.57
N GLY A 15 8.08 -1.30 2.03
CA GLY A 15 9.31 -1.01 1.29
C GLY A 15 10.15 -2.26 1.05
N ALA A 16 10.32 -3.12 2.07
CA ALA A 16 11.03 -4.39 1.97
C ALA A 16 10.30 -5.37 1.03
N SER A 17 8.97 -5.45 1.13
CA SER A 17 8.13 -6.25 0.23
C SER A 17 8.29 -5.83 -1.23
N VAL A 18 8.14 -4.54 -1.55
CA VAL A 18 8.30 -4.04 -2.93
C VAL A 18 9.72 -4.23 -3.46
N THR A 19 10.73 -4.04 -2.62
CA THR A 19 12.14 -4.30 -3.00
C THR A 19 12.37 -5.76 -3.36
N THR A 20 11.77 -6.68 -2.59
CA THR A 20 11.83 -8.12 -2.87
C THR A 20 11.06 -8.47 -4.14
N LEU A 21 9.90 -7.85 -4.38
CA LEU A 21 9.12 -8.02 -5.61
C LEU A 21 9.89 -7.56 -6.85
N LYS A 22 10.62 -6.44 -6.78
CA LYS A 22 11.48 -5.96 -7.88
C LYS A 22 12.45 -7.04 -8.37
N ARG A 23 13.04 -7.84 -7.47
CA ARG A 23 13.90 -8.99 -7.84
C ARG A 23 13.12 -10.08 -8.57
N GLY A 24 11.92 -10.39 -8.09
CA GLY A 24 11.09 -11.47 -8.64
C GLY A 24 10.51 -11.14 -10.03
N PHE A 25 10.30 -9.87 -10.34
CA PHE A 25 9.76 -9.43 -11.64
C PHE A 25 10.66 -9.75 -12.83
N VAL A 26 11.95 -10.02 -12.62
CA VAL A 26 12.85 -10.50 -13.68
C VAL A 26 12.42 -11.88 -14.19
N HIS A 27 11.70 -12.65 -13.39
CA HIS A 27 11.38 -14.06 -13.67
C HIS A 27 9.88 -14.36 -13.76
N SER A 28 9.00 -13.38 -13.52
CA SER A 28 7.56 -13.59 -13.49
C SER A 28 6.77 -12.28 -13.65
N SER A 29 5.44 -12.38 -13.77
CA SER A 29 4.56 -11.24 -14.03
C SER A 29 4.08 -10.53 -12.75
N PRO A 30 3.73 -9.23 -12.83
CA PRO A 30 3.12 -8.50 -11.71
C PRO A 30 1.83 -9.14 -11.17
N LEU A 31 0.99 -9.70 -12.05
CA LEU A 31 -0.24 -10.37 -11.65
C LEU A 31 0.06 -11.62 -10.80
N ALA A 32 1.01 -12.46 -11.24
CA ALA A 32 1.41 -13.66 -10.49
C ALA A 32 1.95 -13.31 -9.10
N SER A 33 2.79 -12.27 -9.01
CA SER A 33 3.31 -11.80 -7.73
C SER A 33 2.19 -11.36 -6.76
N THR A 34 1.15 -10.74 -7.30
CA THR A 34 0.04 -10.18 -6.53
C THR A 34 -0.84 -11.29 -5.98
N ILE A 35 -1.13 -12.30 -6.79
CA ILE A 35 -1.86 -13.48 -6.35
C ILE A 35 -1.10 -14.20 -5.25
N VAL A 36 0.22 -14.44 -5.41
CA VAL A 36 1.03 -15.12 -4.39
C VAL A 36 1.11 -14.32 -3.10
N VAL A 37 1.44 -13.02 -3.16
CA VAL A 37 1.49 -12.15 -1.97
C VAL A 37 0.14 -12.14 -1.25
N THR A 38 -0.96 -12.02 -1.99
CA THR A 38 -2.31 -12.00 -1.40
C THR A 38 -2.68 -13.36 -0.81
N ALA A 39 -2.29 -14.48 -1.46
CA ALA A 39 -2.48 -15.81 -0.93
C ALA A 39 -1.70 -16.04 0.37
N VAL A 40 -0.45 -15.57 0.44
CA VAL A 40 0.35 -15.61 1.68
C VAL A 40 -0.34 -14.81 2.79
N ASN A 41 -0.84 -13.61 2.49
CA ASN A 41 -1.61 -12.83 3.46
C ASN A 41 -2.84 -13.60 3.96
N VAL A 42 -3.64 -14.18 3.05
CA VAL A 42 -4.83 -14.96 3.40
C VAL A 42 -4.46 -16.15 4.30
N VAL A 43 -3.43 -16.93 3.95
CA VAL A 43 -3.00 -18.08 4.76
C VAL A 43 -2.57 -17.63 6.15
N ILE A 44 -1.71 -16.61 6.25
CA ILE A 44 -1.20 -16.12 7.55
C ILE A 44 -2.36 -15.61 8.41
N PHE A 45 -3.25 -14.79 7.85
CA PHE A 45 -4.32 -14.16 8.63
C PHE A 45 -5.45 -15.11 8.99
N TRP A 46 -5.75 -16.14 8.18
CA TRP A 46 -6.65 -17.20 8.59
C TRP A 46 -6.06 -18.07 9.69
N ILE A 47 -4.77 -18.43 9.63
CA ILE A 47 -4.11 -19.16 10.72
C ILE A 47 -4.21 -18.37 12.03
N ILE A 48 -3.86 -17.07 12.00
CA ILE A 48 -3.97 -16.22 13.19
C ILE A 48 -5.44 -16.10 13.65
N SER A 49 -6.38 -15.92 12.71
CA SER A 49 -7.80 -15.78 13.05
C SER A 49 -8.37 -17.03 13.72
N LEU A 50 -8.09 -18.21 13.17
CA LEU A 50 -8.58 -19.48 13.73
C LEU A 50 -8.00 -19.78 15.11
N LEU A 51 -6.79 -19.30 15.41
CA LEU A 51 -6.13 -19.52 16.69
C LEU A 51 -6.50 -18.50 17.77
N PHE A 52 -6.81 -17.26 17.41
CA PHE A 52 -6.87 -16.15 18.36
C PHE A 52 -8.12 -15.27 18.27
N VAL A 53 -8.99 -15.44 17.27
CA VAL A 53 -10.10 -14.51 17.01
C VAL A 53 -11.45 -15.19 17.19
N PRO A 54 -12.32 -14.66 18.08
CA PRO A 54 -13.71 -15.09 18.20
C PRO A 54 -14.50 -14.93 16.89
N LEU A 55 -15.31 -15.94 16.54
CA LEU A 55 -16.04 -15.99 15.26
C LEU A 55 -17.15 -14.93 15.13
N ASP A 56 -17.70 -14.45 16.24
CA ASP A 56 -18.71 -13.39 16.29
C ASP A 56 -18.19 -12.07 15.70
N LEU A 57 -16.88 -11.81 15.80
CA LEU A 57 -16.28 -10.62 15.19
C LEU A 57 -16.38 -10.63 13.65
N PHE A 58 -16.48 -11.81 13.03
CA PHE A 58 -16.71 -11.98 11.59
C PHE A 58 -18.17 -11.75 11.16
N LEU A 59 -19.07 -11.46 12.09
CA LEU A 59 -20.49 -11.21 11.83
C LEU A 59 -20.89 -9.76 12.14
N THR A 60 -19.92 -8.90 12.44
CA THR A 60 -20.15 -7.49 12.74
C THR A 60 -20.60 -6.69 11.51
N ALA A 61 -21.28 -5.57 11.74
CA ALA A 61 -21.68 -4.66 10.67
C ALA A 61 -20.49 -3.97 9.96
N GLY A 62 -19.26 -4.14 10.47
CA GLY A 62 -18.04 -3.63 9.85
C GLY A 62 -17.54 -4.46 8.66
N ILE A 63 -17.98 -5.72 8.54
CA ILE A 63 -17.49 -6.67 7.53
C ILE A 63 -17.68 -6.21 6.08
N PRO A 64 -18.84 -5.64 5.68
CA PRO A 64 -19.03 -5.14 4.31
C PRO A 64 -17.97 -4.12 3.88
N PHE A 65 -17.50 -3.27 4.80
CA PHE A 65 -16.45 -2.28 4.50
C PHE A 65 -15.12 -2.95 4.13
N PHE A 66 -14.77 -4.05 4.79
CA PHE A 66 -13.55 -4.81 4.49
C PHE A 66 -13.67 -5.59 3.18
N ILE A 67 -14.86 -6.16 2.90
CA ILE A 67 -15.13 -6.83 1.63
C ILE A 67 -14.98 -5.85 0.47
N ILE A 68 -15.64 -4.69 0.56
CA ILE A 68 -15.53 -3.61 -0.43
C ILE A 68 -14.07 -3.15 -0.56
N GLY A 69 -13.36 -3.01 0.56
CA GLY A 69 -11.94 -2.63 0.55
C GLY A 69 -11.03 -3.65 -0.15
N GLY A 70 -11.31 -4.94 0.02
CA GLY A 70 -10.60 -6.01 -0.69
C GLY A 70 -10.84 -5.98 -2.19
N LEU A 71 -12.09 -5.85 -2.62
CA LEU A 71 -12.47 -5.83 -4.03
C LEU A 71 -12.03 -4.54 -4.73
N LEU A 72 -12.35 -3.37 -4.19
CA LEU A 72 -12.02 -2.09 -4.80
C LEU A 72 -10.53 -1.75 -4.65
N GLY A 73 -9.93 -2.00 -3.49
CA GLY A 73 -8.52 -1.68 -3.25
C GLY A 73 -7.60 -2.68 -3.93
N GLN A 74 -7.59 -3.92 -3.44
CA GLN A 74 -6.58 -4.91 -3.84
C GLN A 74 -6.84 -5.56 -5.21
N ALA A 75 -8.08 -5.57 -5.72
CA ALA A 75 -8.35 -6.04 -7.07
C ALA A 75 -8.37 -4.88 -8.08
N LEU A 76 -9.30 -3.92 -7.96
CA LEU A 76 -9.48 -2.86 -8.95
C LEU A 76 -8.35 -1.81 -8.93
N ALA A 77 -8.15 -1.12 -7.80
CA ALA A 77 -7.16 -0.04 -7.69
C ALA A 77 -5.74 -0.56 -7.92
N ARG A 78 -5.43 -1.76 -7.43
CA ARG A 78 -4.14 -2.43 -7.69
C ARG A 78 -3.90 -2.73 -9.17
N THR A 79 -4.93 -3.14 -9.90
CA THR A 79 -4.85 -3.35 -11.36
C THR A 79 -4.59 -2.02 -12.08
N MET A 80 -5.26 -0.95 -11.66
CA MET A 80 -5.03 0.40 -12.20
C MET A 80 -3.61 0.90 -11.88
N GLN A 81 -3.12 0.66 -10.67
CA GLN A 81 -1.74 0.94 -10.27
C GLN A 81 -0.73 0.20 -11.16
N TYR A 82 -0.91 -1.09 -11.41
CA TYR A 82 0.02 -1.83 -12.28
C TYR A 82 -0.04 -1.38 -13.73
N THR A 83 -1.24 -1.09 -14.24
CA THR A 83 -1.41 -0.52 -15.57
C THR A 83 -0.72 0.85 -15.66
N GLY A 84 -0.79 1.65 -14.60
CA GLY A 84 -0.06 2.90 -14.44
C GLY A 84 1.46 2.67 -14.47
N ALA A 85 1.96 1.78 -13.63
CA ALA A 85 3.38 1.45 -13.53
C ALA A 85 3.96 0.96 -14.87
N ASP A 86 3.20 0.19 -15.64
CA ASP A 86 3.56 -0.27 -16.99
C ASP A 86 3.59 0.90 -18.00
N LYS A 87 2.58 1.78 -17.98
CA LYS A 87 2.40 2.84 -18.97
C LYS A 87 3.21 4.12 -18.73
N VAL A 88 3.50 4.48 -17.48
CA VAL A 88 4.26 5.71 -17.12
C VAL A 88 5.57 5.41 -16.39
N GLY A 89 5.84 4.15 -16.09
CA GLY A 89 7.00 3.69 -15.32
C GLY A 89 6.72 3.61 -13.81
N PRO A 90 7.36 2.67 -13.09
CA PRO A 90 7.10 2.42 -11.66
C PRO A 90 7.30 3.65 -10.77
N ALA A 91 8.37 4.42 -11.01
CA ALA A 91 8.69 5.59 -10.19
C ALA A 91 7.58 6.66 -10.26
N ARG A 92 7.09 6.97 -11.47
CA ARG A 92 6.04 7.99 -11.67
C ARG A 92 4.69 7.51 -11.19
N SER A 93 4.39 6.22 -11.36
CA SER A 93 3.19 5.63 -10.80
C SER A 93 3.18 5.71 -9.27
N LEU A 94 4.34 5.52 -8.61
CA LEU A 94 4.46 5.65 -7.16
C LEU A 94 4.29 7.11 -6.70
N THR A 95 4.83 8.09 -7.44
CA THR A 95 4.58 9.52 -7.15
C THR A 95 3.11 9.87 -7.26
N ALA A 96 2.43 9.41 -8.30
CA ALA A 96 0.99 9.63 -8.43
C ALA A 96 0.23 8.97 -7.26
N LEU A 97 0.63 7.77 -6.85
CA LEU A 97 0.06 7.08 -5.68
C LEU A 97 0.33 7.78 -4.34
N ALA A 98 1.38 8.61 -4.23
CA ALA A 98 1.56 9.43 -3.03
C ALA A 98 0.38 10.38 -2.77
N THR A 99 -0.38 10.73 -3.82
CA THR A 99 -1.60 11.54 -3.68
C THR A 99 -2.74 10.81 -2.99
N THR A 100 -2.65 9.48 -2.78
CA THR A 100 -3.59 8.72 -1.96
C THR A 100 -3.76 9.35 -0.57
N SER A 101 -2.72 9.92 0.02
CA SER A 101 -2.81 10.60 1.32
C SER A 101 -3.69 11.85 1.29
N ILE A 102 -3.72 12.58 0.17
CA ILE A 102 -4.62 13.74 -0.02
C ILE A 102 -6.06 13.27 -0.14
N PHE A 103 -6.33 12.28 -1.00
CA PHE A 103 -7.69 11.77 -1.18
C PHE A 103 -8.20 11.09 0.10
N GLY A 104 -7.35 10.36 0.79
CA GLY A 104 -7.66 9.75 2.07
C GLY A 104 -8.00 10.78 3.14
N ALA A 105 -7.21 11.84 3.28
CA ALA A 105 -7.53 12.95 4.18
C ALA A 105 -8.86 13.62 3.80
N PHE A 106 -9.06 13.91 2.51
CA PHE A 106 -10.32 14.48 2.01
C PHE A 106 -11.54 13.62 2.38
N PHE A 107 -11.50 12.31 2.11
CA PHE A 107 -12.58 11.41 2.45
C PHE A 107 -12.73 11.20 3.97
N ALA A 108 -11.64 11.24 4.74
CA ALA A 108 -11.70 11.10 6.19
C ALA A 108 -12.37 12.31 6.85
N ILE A 109 -12.09 13.53 6.36
CA ILE A 109 -12.79 14.74 6.80
C ILE A 109 -14.27 14.64 6.44
N LEU A 110 -14.57 14.26 5.19
CA LEU A 110 -15.94 14.23 4.66
C LEU A 110 -16.82 13.14 5.32
N LEU A 111 -16.29 11.94 5.51
CA LEU A 111 -17.06 10.76 5.91
C LEU A 111 -16.90 10.39 7.39
N LEU A 112 -15.76 10.72 8.01
CA LEU A 112 -15.47 10.38 9.42
C LEU A 112 -15.42 11.62 10.32
N GLY A 113 -15.49 12.84 9.77
CA GLY A 113 -15.37 14.07 10.54
C GLY A 113 -13.98 14.28 11.15
N GLU A 114 -12.93 13.66 10.59
CA GLU A 114 -11.56 13.88 11.08
C GLU A 114 -11.13 15.34 10.88
N LYS A 115 -10.32 15.85 11.81
CA LYS A 115 -9.76 17.21 11.72
C LYS A 115 -8.42 17.16 11.00
N TRP A 116 -8.22 18.08 10.07
CA TRP A 116 -6.94 18.25 9.38
C TRP A 116 -6.19 19.45 9.95
N THR A 117 -5.23 19.20 10.84
CA THR A 117 -4.44 20.25 11.49
C THR A 117 -3.33 20.75 10.57
N LEU A 118 -2.85 21.97 10.82
CA LEU A 118 -1.80 22.60 10.01
C LEU A 118 -0.50 21.78 9.93
N PRO A 119 0.00 21.14 11.02
CA PRO A 119 1.14 20.24 10.94
C PRO A 119 0.89 19.03 10.03
N VAL A 120 -0.32 18.45 10.09
CA VAL A 120 -0.65 17.29 9.26
C VAL A 120 -0.73 17.67 7.78
N ILE A 121 -1.30 18.83 7.45
CA ILE A 121 -1.35 19.34 6.06
C ILE A 121 0.06 19.56 5.53
N THR A 122 0.85 20.35 6.24
CA THR A 122 2.21 20.73 5.81
C THR A 122 3.12 19.50 5.70
N GLY A 123 3.09 18.60 6.68
CA GLY A 123 3.86 17.36 6.64
C GLY A 123 3.42 16.40 5.53
N THR A 124 2.12 16.32 5.23
CA THR A 124 1.61 15.52 4.09
C THR A 124 2.14 16.05 2.76
N LEU A 125 2.10 17.38 2.57
CA LEU A 125 2.62 18.01 1.36
C LEU A 125 4.13 17.79 1.22
N LEU A 126 4.89 17.90 2.31
CA LEU A 126 6.32 17.59 2.33
C LEU A 126 6.58 16.14 1.93
N ILE A 127 5.86 15.16 2.51
CA ILE A 127 6.03 13.74 2.15
C ILE A 127 5.76 13.51 0.67
N ILE A 128 4.69 14.09 0.11
CA ILE A 128 4.35 13.93 -1.31
C ILE A 128 5.44 14.54 -2.20
N LEU A 129 5.93 15.74 -1.87
CA LEU A 129 7.02 16.38 -2.57
C LEU A 129 8.30 15.54 -2.50
N GLY A 130 8.67 15.06 -1.31
CA GLY A 130 9.85 14.22 -1.11
C GLY A 130 9.77 12.91 -1.90
N VAL A 131 8.61 12.25 -1.92
CA VAL A 131 8.36 11.07 -2.76
C VAL A 131 8.45 11.39 -4.25
N ALA A 132 8.02 12.57 -4.69
CA ALA A 132 8.20 13.01 -6.08
C ALA A 132 9.69 13.17 -6.43
N PHE A 133 10.50 13.72 -5.54
CA PHE A 133 11.95 13.81 -5.70
C PHE A 133 12.62 12.42 -5.73
N LEU A 134 12.19 11.49 -4.86
CA LEU A 134 12.68 10.10 -4.85
C LEU A 134 12.41 9.36 -6.16
N ALA A 135 11.32 9.66 -6.84
CA ALA A 135 11.00 9.06 -8.14
C ALA A 135 11.94 9.50 -9.28
N GLY A 136 12.68 10.59 -9.08
CA GLY A 136 13.74 11.06 -9.96
C GLY A 136 13.31 11.49 -11.37
N GLU A 137 14.27 12.00 -12.12
CA GLU A 137 14.09 12.43 -13.50
C GLU A 137 14.19 11.25 -14.48
N GLY A 138 13.46 11.33 -15.58
CA GLY A 138 13.45 10.27 -16.59
C GLY A 138 12.77 10.76 -17.86
N LYS A 139 13.23 10.26 -19.00
CA LYS A 139 12.70 10.65 -20.31
C LYS A 139 11.20 10.35 -20.38
N ARG A 140 10.41 11.36 -20.75
CA ARG A 140 8.95 11.27 -20.86
C ARG A 140 8.55 10.54 -22.14
N ASN A 141 8.59 9.21 -22.11
CA ASN A 141 8.15 8.37 -23.23
C ASN A 141 6.67 7.94 -23.12
N TRP A 142 5.84 8.69 -22.39
CA TRP A 142 4.45 8.33 -22.08
C TRP A 142 3.48 9.49 -22.33
N LYS A 143 2.23 9.15 -22.65
CA LYS A 143 1.16 10.12 -22.92
C LYS A 143 0.53 10.62 -21.63
N ARG A 144 0.21 11.92 -21.52
CA ARG A 144 -0.38 12.53 -20.30
C ARG A 144 -1.54 11.72 -19.72
N ARG A 145 -2.43 11.22 -20.59
CA ARG A 145 -3.58 10.37 -20.23
C ARG A 145 -3.23 9.08 -19.47
N HIS A 146 -2.00 8.58 -19.57
CA HIS A 146 -1.59 7.39 -18.84
C HIS A 146 -1.46 7.64 -17.32
N LEU A 147 -1.36 8.90 -16.88
CA LEU A 147 -1.43 9.24 -15.45
C LEU A 147 -2.82 9.05 -14.85
N LEU A 148 -3.87 8.97 -15.66
CA LEU A 148 -5.21 8.70 -15.15
C LEU A 148 -5.27 7.36 -14.42
N TYR A 149 -4.50 6.35 -14.84
CA TYR A 149 -4.48 5.04 -14.18
C TYR A 149 -4.03 5.12 -12.71
N PRO A 150 -2.82 5.59 -12.37
CA PRO A 150 -2.39 5.67 -10.98
C PRO A 150 -3.15 6.75 -10.19
N LEU A 151 -3.63 7.82 -10.82
CA LEU A 151 -4.46 8.83 -10.12
C LEU A 151 -5.82 8.27 -9.73
N THR A 152 -6.52 7.57 -10.63
CA THR A 152 -7.77 6.88 -10.30
C THR A 152 -7.55 5.81 -9.24
N ALA A 153 -6.44 5.06 -9.32
CA ALA A 153 -6.06 4.13 -8.24
C ALA A 153 -5.91 4.87 -6.91
N SER A 154 -5.32 6.06 -6.91
CA SER A 154 -5.08 6.86 -5.70
C SER A 154 -6.39 7.30 -5.03
N VAL A 155 -7.36 7.74 -5.84
CA VAL A 155 -8.71 8.10 -5.39
C VAL A 155 -9.41 6.90 -4.76
N ILE A 156 -9.40 5.75 -5.46
CA ILE A 156 -10.04 4.52 -4.98
C ILE A 156 -9.38 4.06 -3.68
N TYR A 157 -8.05 4.03 -3.59
CA TYR A 157 -7.35 3.68 -2.36
C TYR A 157 -7.67 4.64 -1.20
N GLY A 158 -7.74 5.94 -1.49
CA GLY A 158 -8.14 6.94 -0.50
C GLY A 158 -9.51 6.65 0.09
N LEU A 159 -10.51 6.41 -0.76
CA LEU A 159 -11.86 6.05 -0.32
C LEU A 159 -11.87 4.72 0.45
N VAL A 160 -11.19 3.69 -0.08
CA VAL A 160 -11.13 2.36 0.51
C VAL A 160 -10.54 2.39 1.92
N ILE A 161 -9.48 3.16 2.16
CA ILE A 161 -8.86 3.25 3.50
C ILE A 161 -9.83 3.88 4.51
N VAL A 162 -10.61 4.88 4.10
CA VAL A 162 -11.61 5.52 4.96
C VAL A 162 -12.76 4.55 5.27
N LEU A 163 -13.23 3.79 4.28
CA LEU A 163 -14.21 2.73 4.50
C LEU A 163 -13.67 1.65 5.46
N GLN A 164 -12.42 1.22 5.27
CA GLN A 164 -11.77 0.27 6.18
C GLN A 164 -11.63 0.83 7.60
N LYS A 165 -11.31 2.12 7.77
CA LYS A 165 -11.34 2.79 9.07
C LYS A 165 -12.74 2.74 9.69
N ALA A 166 -13.79 3.04 8.92
CA ALA A 166 -15.17 2.94 9.40
C ALA A 166 -15.49 1.52 9.89
N GLY A 167 -15.15 0.49 9.10
CA GLY A 167 -15.31 -0.91 9.50
C GLY A 167 -14.51 -1.28 10.77
N LEU A 168 -13.31 -0.72 10.93
CA LEU A 168 -12.46 -0.91 12.12
C LEU A 168 -13.07 -0.28 13.38
N THR A 169 -13.80 0.84 13.26
CA THR A 169 -14.49 1.43 14.43
C THR A 169 -15.60 0.54 14.97
N ILE A 170 -16.26 -0.23 14.10
CA ILE A 170 -17.33 -1.16 14.45
C ILE A 170 -16.76 -2.49 14.95
N THR A 171 -15.85 -3.09 14.18
CA THR A 171 -15.34 -4.45 14.43
C THR A 171 -14.27 -4.49 15.53
N GLN A 172 -13.54 -3.39 15.70
CA GLN A 172 -12.45 -3.22 16.68
C GLN A 172 -11.33 -4.27 16.63
N SER A 173 -11.24 -5.07 15.56
CA SER A 173 -10.19 -6.07 15.34
C SER A 173 -9.49 -5.85 14.00
N ALA A 174 -8.20 -5.52 14.04
CA ALA A 174 -7.40 -5.39 12.83
C ALA A 174 -7.20 -6.73 12.13
N ILE A 175 -7.09 -7.84 12.89
CA ILE A 175 -6.90 -9.19 12.37
C ILE A 175 -8.11 -9.59 11.52
N VAL A 176 -9.34 -9.38 12.00
CA VAL A 176 -10.56 -9.66 11.21
C VAL A 176 -10.57 -8.81 9.95
N ALA A 177 -10.27 -7.53 10.09
CA ALA A 177 -10.27 -6.59 8.98
C ALA A 177 -9.30 -6.98 7.86
N VAL A 178 -8.05 -7.35 8.19
CA VAL A 178 -7.08 -7.81 7.18
C VAL A 178 -7.46 -9.18 6.61
N THR A 179 -8.00 -10.09 7.43
CA THR A 179 -8.43 -11.43 6.97
C THR A 179 -9.51 -11.32 5.91
N VAL A 180 -10.57 -10.55 6.20
CA VAL A 180 -11.68 -10.36 5.27
C VAL A 180 -11.23 -9.58 4.04
N THR A 181 -10.49 -8.48 4.22
CA THR A 181 -9.98 -7.67 3.10
C THR A 181 -9.14 -8.51 2.15
N THR A 182 -8.19 -9.30 2.66
CA THR A 182 -7.28 -10.10 1.83
C THR A 182 -7.97 -11.30 1.20
N THR A 183 -8.97 -11.88 1.88
CA THR A 183 -9.80 -12.96 1.31
C THR A 183 -10.64 -12.45 0.15
N SER A 184 -11.36 -11.34 0.33
CA SER A 184 -12.15 -10.72 -0.75
C SER A 184 -11.27 -10.26 -1.91
N ALA A 185 -10.07 -9.74 -1.61
CA ALA A 185 -9.07 -9.40 -2.61
C ALA A 185 -8.64 -10.61 -3.43
N LEU A 186 -8.32 -11.73 -2.78
CA LEU A 186 -7.88 -12.96 -3.45
C LEU A 186 -8.97 -13.48 -4.38
N ILE A 187 -10.22 -13.50 -3.91
CA ILE A 187 -11.39 -13.87 -4.72
C ILE A 187 -11.49 -12.95 -5.95
N GLY A 188 -11.50 -11.63 -5.75
CA GLY A 188 -11.59 -10.67 -6.86
C GLY A 188 -10.46 -10.80 -7.88
N LEU A 189 -9.22 -11.01 -7.42
CA LEU A 189 -8.05 -11.22 -8.28
C LEU A 189 -8.13 -12.52 -9.07
N PHE A 190 -8.56 -13.62 -8.44
CA PHE A 190 -8.77 -14.90 -9.14
C PHE A 190 -9.91 -14.81 -10.15
N SER A 191 -11.03 -14.20 -9.79
CA SER A 191 -12.15 -13.96 -10.72
C SER A 191 -11.71 -13.14 -11.92
N TYR A 192 -10.94 -12.07 -11.71
CA TYR A 192 -10.36 -11.27 -12.80
C TYR A 192 -9.40 -12.10 -13.67
N ALA A 193 -8.49 -12.86 -13.05
CA ALA A 193 -7.53 -13.68 -13.79
C ALA A 193 -8.23 -14.78 -14.61
N ALA A 194 -9.31 -15.37 -14.07
CA ALA A 194 -10.12 -16.38 -14.74
C ALA A 194 -10.87 -15.77 -15.93
N ALA A 195 -11.61 -14.68 -15.70
CA ALA A 195 -12.39 -14.00 -16.73
C ALA A 195 -11.53 -13.49 -17.90
N THR A 196 -10.28 -13.09 -17.63
CA THR A 196 -9.34 -12.61 -18.65
C THR A 196 -8.47 -13.70 -19.27
N GLY A 197 -8.64 -14.97 -18.87
CA GLY A 197 -7.83 -16.10 -19.33
C GLY A 197 -6.35 -16.03 -18.92
N LYS A 198 -5.97 -15.09 -18.04
CA LYS A 198 -4.59 -14.86 -17.61
C LYS A 198 -4.08 -15.94 -16.64
N ILE A 199 -4.97 -16.73 -16.04
CA ILE A 199 -4.59 -17.87 -15.17
C ILE A 199 -3.60 -18.80 -15.86
N ARG A 200 -3.81 -19.11 -17.15
CA ARG A 200 -2.95 -20.02 -17.92
C ARG A 200 -1.53 -19.50 -18.16
N LYS A 201 -1.32 -18.19 -17.96
CA LYS A 201 -0.02 -17.52 -18.13
C LYS A 201 0.70 -17.25 -16.80
N LEU A 202 0.13 -17.70 -15.68
CA LEU A 202 0.77 -17.56 -14.37
C LEU A 202 1.92 -18.57 -14.25
N SER A 203 3.14 -18.07 -14.37
CA SER A 203 4.36 -18.85 -14.09
C SER A 203 5.08 -18.24 -12.91
N LEU A 204 5.29 -19.02 -11.84
CA LEU A 204 6.04 -18.58 -10.66
C LEU A 204 7.55 -18.76 -10.84
N GLY A 205 7.96 -19.75 -11.65
CA GLY A 205 9.36 -20.05 -11.95
C GLY A 205 10.29 -19.95 -10.73
N LYS A 206 11.41 -19.26 -10.92
CA LYS A 206 12.40 -18.98 -9.85
C LYS A 206 11.97 -17.84 -8.91
N ALA A 207 10.88 -17.11 -9.21
CA ALA A 207 10.41 -15.99 -8.40
C ALA A 207 9.59 -16.42 -7.18
N ARG A 208 9.16 -17.69 -7.09
CA ARG A 208 8.26 -18.19 -6.03
C ARG A 208 8.72 -17.78 -4.62
N ASN A 209 9.97 -18.09 -4.27
CA ASN A 209 10.46 -17.83 -2.91
C ASN A 209 10.56 -16.32 -2.61
N LEU A 210 10.88 -15.51 -3.62
CA LEU A 210 10.90 -14.05 -3.50
C LEU A 210 9.49 -13.50 -3.29
N PHE A 211 8.48 -14.04 -3.99
CA PHE A 211 7.09 -13.64 -3.81
C PHE A 211 6.52 -14.05 -2.46
N VAL A 212 6.89 -15.23 -1.96
CA VAL A 212 6.52 -15.68 -0.61
C VAL A 212 7.15 -14.77 0.45
N LEU A 213 8.44 -14.47 0.34
CA LEU A 213 9.13 -13.56 1.26
C LEU A 213 8.53 -12.14 1.21
N ALA A 214 8.24 -11.63 0.01
CA ALA A 214 7.53 -10.37 -0.15
C ALA A 214 6.14 -10.41 0.48
N GLY A 215 5.46 -11.56 0.41
CA GLY A 215 4.18 -11.83 1.05
C GLY A 215 4.27 -11.72 2.56
N ILE A 216 5.28 -12.34 3.18
CA ILE A 216 5.50 -12.28 4.64
C ILE A 216 5.72 -10.83 5.10
N PHE A 217 6.62 -10.08 4.44
CA PHE A 217 6.80 -8.66 4.75
C PHE A 217 5.52 -7.86 4.55
N ASN A 218 4.77 -8.17 3.48
CA ASN A 218 3.49 -7.52 3.23
C ASN A 218 2.46 -7.82 4.31
N SER A 219 2.34 -9.06 4.78
CA SER A 219 1.40 -9.46 5.83
C SER A 219 1.67 -8.71 7.13
N ILE A 220 2.92 -8.68 7.59
CA ILE A 220 3.28 -7.97 8.82
C ILE A 220 2.99 -6.47 8.64
N GLY A 221 3.35 -5.88 7.49
CA GLY A 221 3.05 -4.49 7.19
C GLY A 221 1.55 -4.20 7.13
N PHE A 222 0.74 -5.11 6.59
CA PHE A 222 -0.71 -4.98 6.49
C PHE A 222 -1.35 -4.98 7.88
N LEU A 223 -0.92 -5.87 8.76
CA LEU A 223 -1.41 -5.92 10.13
C LEU A 223 -1.07 -4.65 10.90
N LEU A 224 0.20 -4.20 10.84
CA LEU A 224 0.61 -2.96 11.49
C LEU A 224 -0.11 -1.74 10.94
N ASN A 225 -0.36 -1.69 9.63
CA ASN A 225 -1.13 -0.62 9.02
C ASN A 225 -2.59 -0.61 9.51
N PHE A 226 -3.25 -1.77 9.59
CA PHE A 226 -4.63 -1.83 10.09
C PHE A 226 -4.73 -1.55 11.59
N GLU A 227 -3.74 -1.95 12.40
CA GLU A 227 -3.67 -1.54 13.81
C GLU A 227 -3.41 -0.04 13.95
N ALA A 228 -2.49 0.53 13.15
CA ALA A 228 -2.26 1.97 13.09
C ALA A 228 -3.54 2.72 12.71
N LEU A 229 -4.27 2.25 11.70
CA LEU A 229 -5.57 2.80 11.32
C LEU A 229 -6.60 2.62 12.43
N ARG A 230 -6.63 1.49 13.15
CA ARG A 230 -7.57 1.28 14.26
C ARG A 230 -7.34 2.33 15.36
N LEU A 231 -6.09 2.53 15.75
CA LEU A 231 -5.68 3.39 16.87
C LEU A 231 -5.54 4.88 16.51
N GLY A 232 -5.24 5.20 15.25
CA GLY A 232 -4.92 6.55 14.79
C GLY A 232 -5.94 7.14 13.82
N MET A 233 -5.76 8.42 13.49
CA MET A 233 -6.54 9.13 12.48
C MET A 233 -6.00 8.85 11.07
N VAL A 234 -6.88 8.62 10.11
CA VAL A 234 -6.54 8.38 8.70
C VAL A 234 -5.67 9.51 8.14
N THR A 235 -6.02 10.75 8.47
CA THR A 235 -5.28 11.98 8.12
C THR A 235 -3.81 11.96 8.54
N VAL A 236 -3.46 11.24 9.62
CA VAL A 236 -2.08 11.10 10.14
C VAL A 236 -1.41 9.84 9.62
N ILE A 237 -2.13 8.71 9.63
CA ILE A 237 -1.55 7.39 9.31
C ILE A 237 -1.20 7.29 7.82
N MET A 238 -2.04 7.79 6.93
CA MET A 238 -1.82 7.64 5.49
C MET A 238 -0.56 8.33 4.97
N PRO A 239 -0.25 9.60 5.35
CA PRO A 239 1.03 10.22 5.00
C PRO A 239 2.24 9.43 5.50
N LEU A 240 2.19 8.92 6.74
CA LEU A 240 3.29 8.15 7.34
C LEU A 240 3.53 6.83 6.59
N VAL A 241 2.46 6.10 6.24
CA VAL A 241 2.56 4.91 5.38
C VAL A 241 3.04 5.28 3.97
N GLY A 242 2.66 6.45 3.49
CA GLY A 242 3.10 7.04 2.22
C GLY A 242 4.60 7.27 2.11
N THR A 243 5.36 7.16 3.21
CA THR A 243 6.82 7.15 3.21
C THR A 243 7.44 5.84 2.71
N GLN A 244 6.63 4.82 2.40
CA GLN A 244 7.08 3.54 1.84
C GLN A 244 8.16 3.66 0.75
N PRO A 245 8.10 4.59 -0.22
CA PRO A 245 9.14 4.73 -1.25
C PRO A 245 10.53 5.05 -0.68
N LEU A 246 10.61 5.79 0.43
CA LEU A 246 11.88 6.07 1.12
C LEU A 246 12.55 4.77 1.57
N PHE A 247 11.81 3.91 2.25
CA PHE A 247 12.30 2.61 2.69
C PHE A 247 12.59 1.66 1.52
N ALA A 248 11.77 1.68 0.48
CA ALA A 248 12.02 0.89 -0.73
C ALA A 248 13.35 1.29 -1.40
N THR A 249 13.64 2.58 -1.51
CA THR A 249 14.92 3.09 -2.03
C THR A 249 16.09 2.70 -1.12
N LEU A 250 15.93 2.83 0.20
CA LEU A 250 16.94 2.42 1.17
C LEU A 250 17.26 0.92 1.06
N PHE A 251 16.26 0.04 1.06
CA PHE A 251 16.47 -1.40 0.96
C PHE A 251 16.97 -1.82 -0.42
N SER A 252 16.52 -1.16 -1.49
CA SER A 252 17.09 -1.35 -2.83
C SER A 252 18.59 -1.04 -2.82
N ARG A 253 19.02 0.03 -2.17
CA ARG A 253 20.45 0.36 -2.03
C ARG A 253 21.24 -0.70 -1.25
N LEU A 254 20.69 -1.15 -0.11
CA LEU A 254 21.38 -2.09 0.77
C LEU A 254 21.49 -3.50 0.16
N PHE A 255 20.41 -3.98 -0.46
CA PHE A 255 20.34 -5.36 -0.92
C PHE A 255 20.59 -5.48 -2.43
N LEU A 256 20.06 -4.58 -3.26
CA LEU A 256 20.10 -4.60 -4.73
C LEU A 256 21.24 -3.74 -5.31
N LYS A 257 22.48 -3.97 -4.85
CA LYS A 257 23.68 -3.26 -5.34
C LYS A 257 23.67 -3.18 -6.88
N GLY A 258 23.57 -1.95 -7.42
CA GLY A 258 23.59 -1.66 -8.86
C GLY A 258 22.24 -1.30 -9.50
N PHE A 259 21.09 -1.47 -8.83
CA PHE A 259 19.77 -1.16 -9.41
C PHE A 259 19.36 0.31 -9.31
N GLU A 260 19.83 1.05 -8.30
CA GLU A 260 19.52 2.47 -8.11
C GLU A 260 20.82 3.28 -7.88
N LYS A 261 21.03 4.31 -8.71
CA LYS A 261 22.11 5.29 -8.53
C LYS A 261 21.64 6.34 -7.52
N ILE A 262 22.49 6.66 -6.54
CA ILE A 262 22.22 7.80 -5.65
C ILE A 262 22.40 9.07 -6.47
N THR A 263 21.28 9.72 -6.76
CA THR A 263 21.27 11.06 -7.37
C THR A 263 21.02 12.09 -6.28
N TRP A 264 21.33 13.35 -6.59
CA TRP A 264 20.99 14.47 -5.72
C TRP A 264 19.50 14.49 -5.36
N ASN A 265 18.62 14.18 -6.32
CA ASN A 265 17.17 14.13 -6.11
C ASN A 265 16.76 13.07 -5.08
N VAL A 266 17.49 11.94 -4.99
CA VAL A 266 17.22 10.91 -3.96
C VAL A 266 17.55 11.42 -2.57
N VAL A 267 18.68 12.10 -2.40
CA VAL A 267 19.11 12.67 -1.11
C VAL A 267 18.15 13.76 -0.65
N VAL A 268 17.85 14.72 -1.54
CA VAL A 268 16.90 15.81 -1.27
C VAL A 268 15.51 15.25 -0.95
N GLY A 269 15.03 14.30 -1.75
CA GLY A 269 13.74 13.65 -1.51
C GLY A 269 13.67 12.96 -0.16
N ALA A 270 14.73 12.25 0.25
CA ALA A 270 14.80 11.60 1.55
C ALA A 270 14.73 12.61 2.71
N ILE A 271 15.49 13.70 2.63
CA ILE A 271 15.47 14.78 3.65
C ILE A 271 14.07 15.38 3.77
N ILE A 272 13.43 15.70 2.65
CA ILE A 272 12.08 16.29 2.65
C ILE A 272 11.06 15.32 3.27
N VAL A 273 11.13 14.03 2.97
CA VAL A 273 10.25 13.02 3.59
C VAL A 273 10.46 12.98 5.11
N VAL A 274 11.71 12.93 5.57
CA VAL A 274 12.03 12.90 7.01
C VAL A 274 11.50 14.15 7.73
N LEU A 275 11.67 15.34 7.13
CA LEU A 275 11.10 16.58 7.67
C LEU A 275 9.57 16.52 7.73
N GLY A 276 8.92 16.01 6.69
CA GLY A 276 7.46 15.83 6.69
C GLY A 276 6.98 14.89 7.80
N VAL A 277 7.70 13.80 8.06
CA VAL A 277 7.42 12.90 9.19
C VAL A 277 7.59 13.61 10.53
N ALA A 278 8.68 14.37 10.71
CA ALA A 278 8.93 15.12 11.94
C ALA A 278 7.80 16.12 12.24
N VAL A 279 7.36 16.88 11.22
CA VAL A 279 6.25 17.84 11.35
C VAL A 279 4.94 17.16 11.75
N ILE A 280 4.63 15.97 11.20
CA ILE A 280 3.40 15.23 11.56
C ILE A 280 3.48 14.68 12.99
N THR A 281 4.64 14.19 13.39
CA THR A 281 4.84 13.47 14.66
C THR A 281 5.17 14.39 15.83
N GLY A 282 5.54 15.65 15.57
CA GLY A 282 5.97 16.62 16.58
C GLY A 282 7.36 16.35 17.13
N LEU A 283 8.22 15.65 16.35
CA LEU A 283 9.63 15.42 16.65
C LEU A 283 10.50 16.64 16.32
#